data_AF-A0A7S4T3K3-F1
#
_entry.id   AF-A0A7S4T3K3-F1
#
_cell.length_a   1.000
_cell.length_b   1.000
_cell.length_c   1.000
_cell.angle_alpha   90.00
_cell.angle_beta   90.00
_cell.angle_gamma   90.00
#
_symmetry.space_group_name_H-M   'P 1'
#
loop_
_entity.id
_entity.type
_entity.pdbx_description
1 polymer ?
#
loop_
_entity_poly.entity_id
_entity_poly.type
_entity_poly.pdbx_seq_one_letter_code
_entity_poly.pdbx_strand_id
1 'polypeptide(L)'
;MLRAAPAAVGVLLLTFGQLAVALRTPDQSKATHSGSQEGSCLEISDRETCENSRARLNVTCRGWGGSACLPRRGAKAESITDPAICEQALLLLGVETLGWGGKCLAPGAACGDITSPHACGDSKARFGLTCAGWGGSSCLAPDDSARLITNKTICENSMAWLGIPSQGWLGLFCRPKFVPCAEIRTQQRCKELAGKHKVCAGWGGHSCLEHG
;
A
#
# COMPACT_ATOMS: atom_id res chain seq x y z
N MET A 1 29.26 -35.17 -0.23
CA MET A 1 28.71 -34.78 1.09
C MET A 1 29.80 -34.04 1.86
N LEU A 2 29.89 -32.71 1.71
CA LEU A 2 30.84 -31.89 2.45
C LEU A 2 30.13 -31.29 3.67
N ARG A 3 30.59 -31.66 4.88
CA ARG A 3 30.14 -31.10 6.15
C ARG A 3 31.01 -29.88 6.49
N ALA A 4 30.39 -28.71 6.62
CA ALA A 4 31.05 -27.49 7.12
C ALA A 4 30.90 -27.40 8.64
N ALA A 5 31.98 -27.00 9.32
CA ALA A 5 32.10 -26.90 10.78
C ALA A 5 31.60 -25.54 11.32
N PRO A 6 31.15 -25.46 12.58
CA PRO A 6 30.73 -24.21 13.19
C PRO A 6 31.93 -23.46 13.79
N ALA A 7 32.07 -22.17 13.46
CA ALA A 7 33.03 -21.27 14.09
C ALA A 7 32.41 -20.64 15.33
N ALA A 8 33.09 -20.78 16.47
CA ALA A 8 32.71 -20.20 17.75
C ALA A 8 33.08 -18.70 17.78
N VAL A 9 32.10 -17.85 18.10
CA VAL A 9 32.31 -16.41 18.29
C VAL A 9 32.36 -16.12 19.80
N GLY A 10 33.53 -15.70 20.27
CA GLY A 10 33.77 -15.30 21.65
C GLY A 10 33.19 -13.92 21.93
N VAL A 11 32.41 -13.82 23.01
CA VAL A 11 31.84 -12.56 23.51
C VAL A 11 32.84 -11.91 24.46
N LEU A 12 33.35 -10.74 24.09
CA LEU A 12 34.19 -9.90 24.94
C LEU A 12 33.31 -8.86 25.66
N LEU A 13 33.12 -9.04 26.97
CA LEU A 13 32.43 -8.09 27.84
C LEU A 13 33.40 -6.98 28.27
N LEU A 14 33.17 -5.75 27.80
CA LEU A 14 33.86 -4.55 28.30
C LEU A 14 32.95 -3.81 29.28
N THR A 15 33.37 -3.77 30.54
CA THR A 15 32.73 -3.00 31.61
C THR A 15 33.26 -1.56 31.59
N PHE A 16 32.40 -0.60 31.24
CA PHE A 16 32.70 0.82 31.38
C PHE A 16 32.19 1.35 32.72
N GLY A 17 33.12 1.82 33.56
CA GLY A 17 32.83 2.48 34.83
C GLY A 17 32.19 3.86 34.64
N GLN A 18 31.19 4.15 35.48
CA GLN A 18 30.45 5.41 35.47
C GLN A 18 31.17 6.45 36.34
N LEU A 19 31.66 7.54 35.73
CA LEU A 19 31.96 8.79 36.44
C LEU A 19 30.73 9.69 36.39
N ALA A 20 30.16 9.98 37.56
CA ALA A 20 29.09 10.96 37.72
C ALA A 20 29.68 12.38 37.82
N VAL A 21 29.41 13.22 36.81
CA VAL A 21 29.70 14.66 36.86
C VAL A 21 28.37 15.39 36.98
N ALA A 22 28.13 15.98 38.15
CA ALA A 22 27.00 16.85 38.42
C ALA A 22 27.35 18.28 37.97
N LEU A 23 26.66 18.80 36.94
CA LEU A 23 26.70 20.21 36.58
C LEU A 23 25.28 20.79 36.56
N ARG A 24 25.13 21.84 37.36
CA ARG A 24 23.94 22.69 37.51
C ARG A 24 23.62 23.37 36.17
N THR A 25 22.35 23.43 35.81
CA THR A 25 21.86 24.30 34.74
C THR A 25 20.92 25.37 35.28
N PRO A 26 21.02 26.62 34.78
CA PRO A 26 20.17 27.73 35.17
C PRO A 26 18.78 27.63 34.55
N ASP A 27 17.81 28.09 35.34
CA ASP A 27 16.43 28.39 34.97
C ASP A 27 16.38 29.57 34.00
N GLN A 28 15.87 29.35 32.79
CA GLN A 28 15.25 30.40 31.97
C GLN A 28 14.00 29.88 31.26
N SER A 29 12.91 30.08 31.99
CA SER A 29 11.56 30.28 31.50
C SER A 29 11.48 31.22 30.29
N LYS A 30 10.55 30.93 29.36
CA LYS A 30 9.86 31.85 28.41
C LYS A 30 10.31 31.81 26.92
N ALA A 31 9.72 30.90 26.14
CA ALA A 31 9.15 31.19 24.83
C ALA A 31 8.12 30.12 24.43
N THR A 32 6.87 30.53 24.53
CA THR A 32 5.64 29.86 24.11
C THR A 32 5.58 29.62 22.60
N HIS A 33 5.00 28.47 22.21
CA HIS A 33 4.59 28.04 20.86
C HIS A 33 5.68 27.47 19.93
N SER A 34 6.40 26.44 20.41
CA SER A 34 6.97 25.40 19.54
C SER A 34 5.91 24.32 19.26
N GLY A 35 4.76 24.75 18.73
CA GLY A 35 3.85 23.85 18.05
C GLY A 35 4.52 23.51 16.72
N SER A 36 5.19 22.36 16.64
CA SER A 36 5.72 21.78 15.41
C SER A 36 4.63 21.83 14.33
N GLN A 37 4.63 22.84 13.48
CA GLN A 37 3.71 22.99 12.36
C GLN A 37 4.06 21.95 11.30
N GLU A 38 3.77 20.67 11.55
CA GLU A 38 3.93 19.61 10.56
C GLU A 38 3.04 19.83 9.32
N GLY A 39 1.98 20.64 9.45
CA GLY A 39 1.12 21.05 8.33
C GLY A 39 1.82 21.95 7.30
N SER A 40 2.92 22.64 7.64
CA SER A 40 3.49 23.66 6.75
C SER A 40 4.23 23.10 5.54
N CYS A 41 4.77 21.88 5.62
CA CYS A 41 5.54 21.31 4.50
C CYS A 41 4.62 20.86 3.36
N LEU A 42 3.46 20.28 3.70
CA LEU A 42 2.52 19.76 2.70
C LEU A 42 1.87 20.87 1.86
N GLU A 43 1.85 22.10 2.37
CA GLU A 43 1.34 23.28 1.64
C GLU A 43 2.35 23.82 0.61
N ILE A 44 3.63 23.39 0.68
CA ILE A 44 4.65 23.82 -0.27
C ILE A 44 4.60 22.91 -1.51
N SER A 45 3.95 23.40 -2.56
CA SER A 45 3.81 22.70 -3.85
C SER A 45 4.85 23.13 -4.90
N ASP A 46 5.87 23.87 -4.51
CA ASP A 46 6.96 24.31 -5.38
C ASP A 46 8.30 23.72 -4.92
N ARG A 47 9.04 23.15 -5.87
CA ARG A 47 10.29 22.41 -5.60
C ARG A 47 11.37 23.33 -5.04
N GLU A 48 11.59 24.49 -5.66
CA GLU A 48 12.63 25.43 -5.24
C GLU A 48 12.34 25.95 -3.81
N THR A 49 11.07 26.25 -3.53
CA THR A 49 10.61 26.65 -2.19
C THR A 49 10.79 25.52 -1.17
N CYS A 50 10.53 24.27 -1.54
CA CYS A 50 10.76 23.12 -0.67
C CYS A 50 12.25 22.93 -0.33
N GLU A 51 13.12 22.99 -1.34
CA GLU A 51 14.58 22.85 -1.19
C GLU A 51 15.17 24.01 -0.34
N ASN A 52 14.57 25.20 -0.39
CA ASN A 52 14.96 26.37 0.38
C ASN A 52 14.02 26.69 1.56
N SER A 53 13.19 25.73 1.99
CA SER A 53 12.09 25.94 2.95
C SER A 53 12.56 26.51 4.29
N ARG A 54 13.73 26.06 4.76
CA ARG A 54 14.35 26.56 6.00
C ARG A 54 14.73 28.03 5.91
N ALA A 55 15.26 28.47 4.77
CA ALA A 55 15.69 29.86 4.57
C ALA A 55 14.51 30.79 4.29
N ARG A 56 13.53 30.34 3.51
CA ARG A 56 12.41 31.18 3.04
C ARG A 56 11.24 31.24 4.00
N LEU A 57 10.92 30.13 4.66
CA LEU A 57 9.70 29.96 5.44
C LEU A 57 9.99 29.61 6.90
N ASN A 58 11.26 29.41 7.28
CA ASN A 58 11.66 28.95 8.61
C ASN A 58 11.02 27.61 9.02
N VAL A 59 10.73 26.75 8.04
CA VAL A 59 10.20 25.38 8.25
C VAL A 59 11.24 24.36 7.80
N THR A 60 11.39 23.27 8.54
CA THR A 60 12.33 22.19 8.16
C THR A 60 11.54 21.02 7.62
N CYS A 61 11.55 20.86 6.29
CA CYS A 61 10.95 19.73 5.62
C CYS A 61 11.97 18.62 5.37
N ARG A 62 11.48 17.42 5.03
CA ARG A 62 12.33 16.26 4.69
C ARG A 62 12.95 16.39 3.30
N GLY A 63 12.18 16.94 2.36
CA GLY A 63 12.59 17.09 0.97
C GLY A 63 11.40 17.08 0.03
N TRP A 64 11.66 17.23 -1.27
CA TRP A 64 10.63 17.23 -2.31
C TRP A 64 10.13 15.81 -2.58
N GLY A 65 8.82 15.60 -2.53
CA GLY A 65 8.17 14.31 -2.81
C GLY A 65 7.66 14.16 -4.25
N GLY A 66 7.76 15.21 -5.07
CA GLY A 66 7.32 15.20 -6.46
C GLY A 66 6.25 16.24 -6.79
N SER A 67 5.23 16.35 -5.94
CA SER A 67 4.15 17.34 -6.06
C SER A 67 4.06 18.30 -4.87
N ALA A 68 4.62 17.89 -3.72
CA ALA A 68 4.68 18.69 -2.52
C ALA A 68 5.94 18.36 -1.71
N CYS A 69 6.26 19.24 -0.77
CA CYS A 69 7.32 19.00 0.20
C CYS A 69 6.83 18.02 1.29
N LEU A 70 7.72 17.11 1.70
CA LEU A 70 7.40 16.08 2.68
C LEU A 70 7.70 16.56 4.11
N PRO A 71 6.84 16.24 5.10
CA PRO A 71 7.11 16.58 6.48
C PRO A 71 8.36 15.85 7.00
N ARG A 72 9.09 16.50 7.92
CA ARG A 72 10.33 15.93 8.48
C ARG A 72 10.11 14.58 9.15
N ARG A 73 8.97 14.40 9.81
CA ARG A 73 8.56 13.18 10.51
C ARG A 73 7.30 12.62 9.85
N GLY A 74 7.18 11.30 9.89
CA GLY A 74 5.98 10.62 9.40
C GLY A 74 5.77 10.70 7.88
N ALA A 75 6.76 11.12 7.09
CA ALA A 75 6.69 10.99 5.64
C ALA A 75 6.54 9.52 5.25
N LYS A 76 5.57 9.23 4.38
CA LYS A 76 5.24 7.87 3.95
C LYS A 76 5.51 7.70 2.46
N ALA A 77 5.71 6.47 2.00
CA ALA A 77 5.96 6.18 0.59
C ALA A 77 4.85 6.76 -0.31
N GLU A 78 3.59 6.63 0.10
CA GLU A 78 2.42 7.05 -0.68
C GLU A 78 2.34 8.56 -0.91
N SER A 79 3.08 9.36 -0.13
CA SER A 79 3.19 10.80 -0.33
C SER A 79 4.22 11.20 -1.41
N ILE A 80 5.00 10.24 -1.91
CA ILE A 80 5.94 10.45 -3.00
C ILE A 80 5.21 10.20 -4.33
N THR A 81 5.07 11.26 -5.11
CA THR A 81 4.34 11.24 -6.39
C THR A 81 5.25 11.28 -7.61
N ASP A 82 6.56 11.46 -7.43
CA ASP A 82 7.55 11.39 -8.51
C ASP A 82 8.21 10.00 -8.55
N PRO A 83 8.22 9.32 -9.70
CA PRO A 83 8.79 7.98 -9.81
C PRO A 83 10.31 7.95 -9.60
N ALA A 84 11.06 8.94 -10.09
CA ALA A 84 12.51 8.98 -9.93
C ALA A 84 12.90 9.20 -8.46
N ILE A 85 12.12 10.00 -7.72
CA ILE A 85 12.27 10.16 -6.28
C ILE A 85 11.92 8.87 -5.54
N CYS A 86 10.85 8.18 -5.93
CA CYS A 86 10.42 6.93 -5.31
C CYS A 86 11.49 5.83 -5.36
N GLU A 87 12.13 5.66 -6.52
CA GLU A 87 13.19 4.67 -6.73
C GLU A 87 14.45 4.96 -5.90
N GLN A 88 14.63 6.20 -5.42
CA GLN A 88 15.75 6.62 -4.58
C GLN A 88 15.30 7.11 -3.20
N ALA A 89 14.07 6.81 -2.78
CA ALA A 89 13.43 7.43 -1.62
C ALA A 89 14.18 7.16 -0.32
N LEU A 90 14.78 5.99 -0.17
CA LEU A 90 15.58 5.65 1.01
C LEU A 90 16.83 6.55 1.11
N LEU A 91 17.51 6.77 -0.02
CA LEU A 91 18.73 7.59 -0.07
C LEU A 91 18.42 9.08 0.07
N LEU A 92 17.43 9.57 -0.67
CA LEU A 92 17.12 11.01 -0.74
C LEU A 92 16.30 11.50 0.46
N LEU A 93 15.41 10.67 0.97
CA LEU A 93 14.39 11.07 1.95
C LEU A 93 14.40 10.21 3.23
N GLY A 94 15.16 9.11 3.27
CA GLY A 94 15.09 8.16 4.39
C GLY A 94 13.71 7.55 4.56
N VAL A 95 13.01 7.29 3.44
CA VAL A 95 11.68 6.64 3.40
C VAL A 95 11.83 5.30 2.70
N GLU A 96 11.47 4.21 3.39
CA GLU A 96 11.47 2.87 2.80
C GLU A 96 10.31 2.70 1.82
N THR A 97 10.59 2.12 0.65
CA THR A 97 9.61 1.89 -0.42
C THR A 97 9.92 0.55 -1.10
N LEU A 98 8.92 -0.02 -1.77
CA LEU A 98 9.10 -1.15 -2.69
C LEU A 98 9.37 -0.69 -4.14
N GLY A 99 9.39 0.61 -4.39
CA GLY A 99 9.55 1.21 -5.73
C GLY A 99 8.24 1.63 -6.38
N TRP A 100 8.28 1.94 -7.69
CA TRP A 100 7.15 2.54 -8.40
C TRP A 100 6.24 1.51 -9.09
N GLY A 101 5.00 1.39 -8.58
CA GLY A 101 3.95 0.53 -9.11
C GLY A 101 2.83 1.27 -9.86
N GLY A 102 3.04 2.54 -10.25
CA GLY A 102 1.99 3.50 -10.64
C GLY A 102 1.69 4.53 -9.54
N LYS A 103 2.06 4.18 -8.31
CA LYS A 103 2.33 5.06 -7.17
C LYS A 103 3.57 4.52 -6.45
N CYS A 104 4.15 5.30 -5.54
CA CYS A 104 5.24 4.81 -4.72
C CYS A 104 4.70 3.83 -3.65
N LEU A 105 5.16 2.58 -3.70
CA LEU A 105 4.62 1.50 -2.87
C LEU A 105 5.31 1.47 -1.50
N ALA A 106 4.51 1.42 -0.44
CA ALA A 106 5.01 1.23 0.92
C ALA A 106 5.44 -0.22 1.18
N PRO A 107 6.29 -0.47 2.19
CA PRO A 107 6.53 -1.81 2.69
C PRO A 107 5.21 -2.49 3.08
N GLY A 108 4.98 -3.70 2.58
CA GLY A 108 3.73 -4.44 2.82
C GLY A 108 2.59 -4.10 1.85
N ALA A 109 2.85 -3.36 0.77
CA ALA A 109 1.86 -3.15 -0.29
C ALA A 109 1.33 -4.48 -0.85
N ALA A 110 0.05 -4.51 -1.22
CA ALA A 110 -0.60 -5.67 -1.81
C ALA A 110 -0.62 -5.57 -3.34
N CYS A 111 -1.01 -6.64 -4.03
CA CYS A 111 -1.17 -6.63 -5.49
C CYS A 111 -2.10 -5.50 -5.96
N GLY A 112 -3.22 -5.29 -5.26
CA GLY A 112 -4.18 -4.22 -5.59
C GLY A 112 -3.60 -2.80 -5.56
N ASP A 113 -2.47 -2.58 -4.88
CA ASP A 113 -1.79 -1.28 -4.84
C ASP A 113 -1.02 -0.96 -6.13
N ILE A 114 -0.73 -1.97 -6.95
CA ILE A 114 -0.03 -1.79 -8.23
C ILE A 114 -1.06 -1.36 -9.28
N THR A 115 -0.93 -0.14 -9.77
CA THR A 115 -1.82 0.47 -10.78
C THR A 115 -1.14 0.64 -12.14
N SER A 116 0.07 0.10 -12.32
CA SER A 116 0.78 0.02 -13.60
C SER A 116 0.76 -1.43 -14.13
N PRO A 117 0.29 -1.67 -15.37
CA PRO A 117 0.22 -3.02 -15.95
C PRO A 117 1.61 -3.64 -16.13
N HIS A 118 2.61 -2.85 -16.52
CA HIS A 118 3.98 -3.34 -16.66
C HIS A 118 4.58 -3.75 -15.30
N ALA A 119 4.40 -2.91 -14.28
CA ALA A 119 4.84 -3.22 -12.92
C ALA A 119 4.12 -4.45 -12.33
N CYS A 120 2.85 -4.66 -12.68
CA CYS A 120 2.10 -5.85 -12.29
C CYS A 120 2.68 -7.14 -12.90
N GLY A 121 3.06 -7.10 -14.18
CA GLY A 121 3.73 -8.22 -14.85
C GLY A 121 5.06 -8.63 -14.19
N ASP A 122 5.80 -7.64 -13.66
CA ASP A 122 7.08 -7.86 -12.99
C ASP A 122 6.99 -7.89 -11.46
N SER A 123 5.77 -7.96 -10.90
CA SER A 123 5.50 -7.77 -9.47
C SER A 123 6.32 -8.69 -8.55
N LYS A 124 6.52 -9.95 -8.96
CA LYS A 124 7.31 -10.91 -8.19
C LYS A 124 8.80 -10.56 -8.19
N ALA A 125 9.34 -10.14 -9.33
CA ALA A 125 10.75 -9.82 -9.47
C ALA A 125 11.10 -8.46 -8.84
N ARG A 126 10.22 -7.47 -8.98
CA ARG A 126 10.45 -6.11 -8.47
C ARG A 126 10.07 -5.93 -7.00
N PHE A 127 8.94 -6.50 -6.59
CA PHE A 127 8.32 -6.20 -5.29
C PHE A 127 8.24 -7.42 -4.38
N GLY A 128 8.59 -8.62 -4.86
CA GLY A 128 8.42 -9.87 -4.11
C GLY A 128 6.95 -10.28 -3.96
N LEU A 129 6.02 -9.68 -4.72
CA LEU A 129 4.59 -9.94 -4.63
C LEU A 129 4.16 -11.00 -5.64
N THR A 130 3.41 -12.01 -5.19
CA THR A 130 2.86 -13.04 -6.08
C THR A 130 1.44 -12.65 -6.49
N CYS A 131 1.33 -11.95 -7.61
CA CYS A 131 0.05 -11.50 -8.16
C CYS A 131 -0.45 -12.43 -9.27
N ALA A 132 -1.77 -12.53 -9.42
CA ALA A 132 -2.44 -13.25 -10.49
C ALA A 132 -2.21 -12.61 -11.86
N GLY A 133 -2.13 -11.28 -11.89
CA GLY A 133 -1.94 -10.51 -13.11
C GLY A 133 -2.78 -9.24 -13.14
N TRP A 134 -2.83 -8.58 -14.30
CA TRP A 134 -3.50 -7.30 -14.47
C TRP A 134 -5.02 -7.49 -14.62
N GLY A 135 -5.81 -6.79 -13.80
CA GLY A 135 -7.28 -6.84 -13.83
C GLY A 135 -7.92 -5.81 -14.78
N GLY A 136 -7.14 -4.85 -15.28
CA GLY A 136 -7.64 -3.74 -16.13
C GLY A 136 -7.39 -2.38 -15.51
N SER A 137 -7.47 -2.26 -14.18
CA SER A 137 -7.23 -1.01 -13.43
C SER A 137 -6.19 -1.15 -12.32
N SER A 138 -5.99 -2.36 -11.81
CA SER A 138 -4.97 -2.70 -10.82
C SER A 138 -4.49 -4.14 -11.04
N CYS A 139 -3.39 -4.51 -10.40
CA CYS A 139 -2.99 -5.91 -10.30
C CYS A 139 -3.91 -6.65 -9.33
N LEU A 140 -4.08 -7.95 -9.54
CA LEU A 140 -4.96 -8.82 -8.75
C LEU A 140 -4.14 -9.85 -7.97
N ALA A 141 -4.58 -10.20 -6.78
CA ALA A 141 -4.14 -11.36 -6.04
C ALA A 141 -4.75 -12.65 -6.61
N PRO A 142 -4.15 -13.85 -6.38
CA PRO A 142 -4.67 -15.13 -6.87
C PRO A 142 -6.12 -15.46 -6.47
N ASP A 143 -6.56 -14.95 -5.33
CA ASP A 143 -7.88 -15.19 -4.73
C ASP A 143 -8.84 -14.00 -4.90
N ASP A 144 -8.45 -12.98 -5.66
CA ASP A 144 -9.31 -11.83 -5.91
C ASP A 144 -10.58 -12.19 -6.68
N SER A 145 -11.64 -11.45 -6.39
CA SER A 145 -12.91 -11.60 -7.08
C SER A 145 -12.80 -11.17 -8.54
N ALA A 146 -13.40 -11.94 -9.45
CA ALA A 146 -13.57 -11.53 -10.85
C ALA A 146 -14.25 -10.15 -11.01
N ARG A 147 -15.01 -9.69 -10.01
CA ARG A 147 -15.60 -8.34 -10.02
C ARG A 147 -14.56 -7.21 -10.15
N LEU A 148 -13.31 -7.44 -9.76
CA LEU A 148 -12.22 -6.48 -9.91
C LEU A 148 -11.64 -6.44 -11.32
N ILE A 149 -12.05 -7.37 -12.20
CA ILE A 149 -11.66 -7.36 -13.60
C ILE A 149 -12.54 -6.36 -14.36
N THR A 150 -11.94 -5.25 -14.77
CA THR A 150 -12.60 -4.11 -15.45
C THR A 150 -12.34 -4.08 -16.96
N ASN A 151 -11.58 -5.04 -17.49
CA ASN A 151 -11.36 -5.20 -18.92
C ASN A 151 -12.14 -6.42 -19.46
N LYS A 152 -12.93 -6.21 -20.52
CA LYS A 152 -13.75 -7.27 -21.13
C LYS A 152 -12.93 -8.46 -21.64
N THR A 153 -11.85 -8.20 -22.37
CA THR A 153 -11.00 -9.27 -22.94
C THR A 153 -10.35 -10.11 -21.84
N ILE A 154 -9.92 -9.45 -20.74
CA ILE A 154 -9.39 -10.15 -19.56
C ILE A 154 -10.48 -10.98 -18.90
N CYS A 155 -11.71 -10.46 -18.78
CA CYS A 155 -12.85 -11.19 -18.22
C CYS A 155 -13.18 -12.46 -19.02
N GLU A 156 -13.20 -12.36 -20.35
CA GLU A 156 -13.47 -13.50 -21.24
C GLU A 156 -12.41 -14.60 -21.14
N ASN A 157 -11.19 -14.26 -20.69
CA ASN A 157 -10.08 -15.20 -20.54
C ASN A 157 -9.63 -15.36 -19.07
N SER A 158 -10.45 -14.94 -18.11
CA SER A 158 -10.00 -14.72 -16.72
C SER A 158 -9.46 -16.00 -16.07
N MET A 159 -10.08 -17.15 -16.36
CA MET A 159 -9.63 -18.43 -15.85
C MET A 159 -8.26 -18.84 -16.43
N ALA A 160 -8.04 -18.61 -17.72
CA ALA A 160 -6.81 -19.00 -18.40
C ALA A 160 -5.64 -18.06 -18.07
N TRP A 161 -5.90 -16.76 -17.96
CA TRP A 161 -4.86 -15.75 -17.76
C TRP A 161 -4.56 -15.46 -16.30
N LEU A 162 -5.57 -15.49 -15.44
CA LEU A 162 -5.46 -15.06 -14.04
C LEU A 162 -5.77 -16.18 -13.04
N GLY A 163 -6.32 -17.31 -13.50
CA GLY A 163 -6.84 -18.35 -12.61
C GLY A 163 -8.12 -17.94 -11.86
N ILE A 164 -8.74 -16.82 -12.23
CA ILE A 164 -9.92 -16.27 -11.54
C ILE A 164 -11.20 -16.68 -12.30
N PRO A 165 -12.12 -17.44 -11.67
CA PRO A 165 -13.33 -17.90 -12.35
C PRO A 165 -14.37 -16.79 -12.50
N SER A 166 -14.99 -16.72 -13.68
CA SER A 166 -16.05 -15.75 -13.98
C SER A 166 -17.29 -16.38 -14.65
N GLN A 167 -18.39 -15.64 -14.68
CA GLN A 167 -19.64 -15.95 -15.38
C GLN A 167 -19.88 -15.00 -16.57
N GLY A 168 -18.80 -14.42 -17.13
CA GLY A 168 -18.87 -13.51 -18.27
C GLY A 168 -18.98 -12.02 -17.90
N TRP A 169 -19.10 -11.18 -18.92
CA TRP A 169 -19.03 -9.72 -18.81
C TRP A 169 -20.38 -9.07 -18.49
N LEU A 170 -20.42 -8.13 -17.53
CA LEU A 170 -21.63 -7.37 -17.15
C LEU A 170 -21.69 -5.95 -17.70
N GLY A 171 -20.83 -5.60 -18.66
CA GLY A 171 -20.78 -4.26 -19.27
C GLY A 171 -19.66 -3.39 -18.71
N LEU A 172 -19.45 -3.39 -17.39
CA LEU A 172 -18.40 -2.58 -16.72
C LEU A 172 -17.36 -3.43 -15.97
N PHE A 173 -17.71 -4.64 -15.57
CA PHE A 173 -16.84 -5.55 -14.84
C PHE A 173 -17.23 -7.01 -15.10
N CYS A 174 -16.35 -7.93 -14.72
CA CYS A 174 -16.58 -9.34 -14.87
C CYS A 174 -17.51 -9.89 -13.78
N ARG A 175 -18.47 -10.73 -14.15
CA ARG A 175 -19.39 -11.39 -13.22
C ARG A 175 -18.62 -12.42 -12.41
N PRO A 176 -18.55 -12.31 -11.06
CA PRO A 176 -17.92 -13.35 -10.26
C PRO A 176 -18.73 -14.65 -10.31
N LYS A 177 -18.04 -15.80 -10.25
CA LYS A 177 -18.70 -17.12 -10.24
C LYS A 177 -19.54 -17.35 -8.99
N PHE A 178 -19.13 -16.75 -7.87
CA PHE A 178 -19.85 -16.79 -6.62
C PHE A 178 -20.18 -15.36 -6.18
N VAL A 179 -21.44 -15.13 -5.79
CA VAL A 179 -21.88 -13.87 -5.18
C VAL A 179 -22.40 -14.25 -3.80
N PRO A 180 -21.78 -13.76 -2.70
CA PRO A 180 -22.27 -14.01 -1.36
C PRO A 180 -23.73 -13.57 -1.23
N CYS A 181 -24.54 -14.32 -0.48
CA CYS A 181 -25.96 -14.01 -0.38
C CYS A 181 -26.19 -12.63 0.25
N ALA A 182 -25.33 -12.24 1.20
CA ALA A 182 -25.34 -10.94 1.84
C ALA A 182 -25.22 -9.75 0.84
N GLU A 183 -24.60 -9.95 -0.33
CA GLU A 183 -24.46 -8.91 -1.36
C GLU A 183 -25.68 -8.77 -2.27
N ILE A 184 -26.63 -9.72 -2.20
CA ILE A 184 -27.82 -9.70 -3.03
C ILE A 184 -28.86 -8.76 -2.40
N ARG A 185 -29.05 -7.60 -3.03
CA ARG A 185 -29.97 -6.55 -2.56
C ARG A 185 -31.38 -6.61 -3.18
N THR A 186 -31.62 -7.53 -4.12
CA THR A 186 -32.94 -7.65 -4.77
C THR A 186 -33.58 -8.99 -4.50
N GLN A 187 -34.85 -8.97 -4.08
CA GLN A 187 -35.62 -10.19 -3.81
C GLN A 187 -35.66 -11.13 -5.02
N GLN A 188 -35.79 -10.59 -6.23
CA GLN A 188 -35.84 -11.40 -7.45
C GLN A 188 -34.55 -12.19 -7.67
N ARG A 189 -33.38 -11.56 -7.51
CA ARG A 189 -32.09 -12.22 -7.66
C ARG A 189 -31.83 -13.22 -6.53
N CYS A 190 -32.27 -12.91 -5.32
CA CYS A 190 -32.20 -13.83 -4.19
C CYS A 190 -33.04 -15.09 -4.44
N LYS A 191 -34.28 -14.94 -4.91
CA LYS A 191 -35.15 -16.06 -5.28
C LYS A 191 -34.54 -16.93 -6.38
N GLU A 192 -33.93 -16.31 -7.39
CA GLU A 192 -33.23 -17.05 -8.46
C GLU A 192 -32.07 -17.88 -7.90
N LEU A 193 -31.23 -17.31 -7.04
CA LEU A 193 -30.06 -17.97 -6.48
C LEU A 193 -30.43 -19.03 -5.43
N ALA A 194 -31.46 -18.79 -4.63
CA ALA A 194 -32.03 -19.76 -3.70
C ALA A 194 -32.67 -20.94 -4.43
N GLY A 195 -33.39 -20.69 -5.53
CA GLY A 195 -34.08 -21.73 -6.29
C GLY A 195 -33.14 -22.55 -7.17
N LYS A 196 -32.47 -21.91 -8.14
CA LYS A 196 -31.69 -22.62 -9.17
C LYS A 196 -30.39 -23.20 -8.64
N HIS A 197 -29.71 -22.46 -7.77
CA HIS A 197 -28.36 -22.81 -7.35
C HIS A 197 -28.28 -23.29 -5.90
N LYS A 198 -29.36 -23.16 -5.13
CA LYS A 198 -29.41 -23.47 -3.68
C LYS A 198 -28.23 -22.85 -2.91
N VAL A 199 -27.80 -21.66 -3.34
CA VAL A 199 -26.67 -20.95 -2.74
C VAL A 199 -27.13 -20.15 -1.52
N CYS A 200 -28.40 -19.72 -1.51
CA CYS A 200 -28.97 -18.87 -0.48
C CYS A 200 -30.24 -19.49 0.11
N ALA A 201 -30.48 -19.28 1.40
CA ALA A 201 -31.63 -19.81 2.12
C ALA A 201 -32.95 -19.11 1.75
N GLY A 202 -32.90 -17.86 1.27
CA GLY A 202 -34.07 -17.12 0.82
C GLY A 202 -33.99 -15.63 1.18
N TRP A 203 -35.07 -14.89 0.89
CA TRP A 203 -35.13 -13.45 1.13
C TRP A 203 -35.63 -13.14 2.54
N GLY A 204 -34.81 -12.46 3.35
CA GLY A 204 -35.10 -12.07 4.73
C GLY A 204 -35.74 -10.69 4.89
N GLY A 205 -36.36 -10.15 3.84
CA GLY A 205 -37.01 -8.82 3.87
C GLY A 205 -36.13 -7.70 3.32
N HIS A 206 -34.88 -7.57 3.80
CA HIS A 206 -33.93 -6.53 3.36
C HIS A 206 -32.67 -7.06 2.67
N SER A 207 -32.38 -8.35 2.82
CA SER A 207 -31.22 -9.02 2.25
C SER A 207 -31.52 -10.50 1.97
N CYS A 208 -30.68 -11.13 1.14
CA CYS A 208 -30.71 -12.57 0.96
C CYS A 208 -29.95 -13.25 2.10
N LEU A 209 -30.51 -14.32 2.66
CA LEU A 209 -29.98 -15.07 3.78
C LEU A 209 -29.09 -16.22 3.28
N GLU A 210 -28.06 -16.53 4.05
CA GLU A 210 -27.21 -17.72 3.85
C GLU A 210 -27.85 -18.95 4.52
N HIS A 211 -27.44 -20.14 4.09
CA HIS A 211 -27.74 -21.35 4.83
C HIS A 211 -26.87 -21.37 6.10
N GLY A 212 -27.52 -21.40 7.27
CA GLY A 212 -26.85 -21.51 8.57
C GLY A 212 -26.31 -22.91 8.85
#